data_AF-A0A316AC53-F1
#
_entry.id   AF-A0A316AC53-F1
#
_cell.length_a   1.000
_cell.length_b   1.000
_cell.length_c   1.000
_cell.angle_alpha   90.00
_cell.angle_beta   90.00
_cell.angle_gamma   90.00
#
_symmetry.space_group_name_H-M   'P 1'
#
loop_
_entity.id
_entity.type
_entity.pdbx_description
1 polymer ?
#
loop_
_entity_poly.entity_id
_entity_poly.type
_entity_poly.pdbx_seq_one_letter_code
_entity_poly.pdbx_strand_id
1 'polypeptide(L)'
;MSYLHFKALHIIFVVSWFAGLFYMPRLFVYHTDAQQKGDVERDILTKEYLRTEKLLWNAIMTPACWLSLLFGGIMLYMSPHWLYQGWMQLKLAFVAGLLAYHFFTLKILKEIRQNKFRFTSLQLRLYNEVATIFLFAIVFLVVLKNTMDWIWGVIGLVIFAITIMSAVRMVKRIREKKSRS
;
A
#
# COMPACT_ATOMS: atom_id res chain seq x y z
N MET A 1 -26.39 -8.59 14.53
CA MET A 1 -25.41 -7.51 14.28
C MET A 1 -25.93 -6.63 13.17
N SER A 2 -25.99 -5.31 13.36
CA SER A 2 -26.49 -4.40 12.32
C SER A 2 -25.42 -4.18 11.24
N TYR A 3 -25.86 -3.83 10.03
CA TYR A 3 -25.00 -3.48 8.89
C TYR A 3 -23.87 -2.49 9.26
N LEU A 4 -24.15 -1.54 10.16
CA LEU A 4 -23.17 -0.53 10.61
C LEU A 4 -22.00 -1.12 11.40
N HIS A 5 -22.21 -2.21 12.15
CA HIS A 5 -21.14 -2.88 12.88
C HIS A 5 -20.16 -3.54 11.91
N PHE A 6 -20.67 -4.24 10.90
CA PHE A 6 -19.84 -4.84 9.84
C PHE A 6 -19.11 -3.78 9.02
N LYS A 7 -19.75 -2.64 8.77
CA LYS A 7 -19.10 -1.49 8.12
C LYS A 7 -17.92 -0.95 8.94
N ALA A 8 -18.10 -0.78 10.26
CA ALA A 8 -17.03 -0.33 11.14
C ALA A 8 -15.87 -1.32 11.16
N LEU A 9 -16.14 -2.61 11.35
CA LEU A 9 -15.13 -3.67 11.32
C LEU A 9 -14.39 -3.71 9.98
N HIS A 10 -15.12 -3.66 8.86
CA HIS A 10 -14.54 -3.61 7.52
C HIS A 10 -13.56 -2.45 7.38
N ILE A 11 -13.93 -1.23 7.81
CA ILE A 11 -13.05 -0.05 7.72
C ILE A 11 -11.79 -0.24 8.57
N ILE A 12 -11.92 -0.75 9.79
CA ILE A 12 -10.77 -1.02 10.68
C ILE A 12 -9.78 -1.97 9.99
N PHE A 13 -10.26 -3.08 9.45
CA PHE A 13 -9.40 -4.06 8.79
C PHE A 13 -8.83 -3.56 7.46
N VAL A 14 -9.56 -2.74 6.70
CA VAL A 14 -9.02 -2.06 5.51
C VAL A 14 -7.85 -1.15 5.91
N VAL A 15 -8.01 -0.32 6.96
CA VAL A 15 -6.93 0.56 7.43
C VAL A 15 -5.72 -0.25 7.89
N SER A 16 -5.93 -1.32 8.69
CA SER A 16 -4.84 -2.21 9.11
C SER A 16 -4.16 -2.91 7.92
N TRP A 17 -4.92 -3.30 6.90
CA TRP A 17 -4.37 -3.93 5.71
C TRP A 17 -3.52 -2.95 4.89
N PHE A 18 -4.02 -1.72 4.65
CA PHE A 18 -3.27 -0.68 3.95
C PHE A 18 -2.02 -0.23 4.71
N ALA A 19 -2.07 -0.18 6.05
CA ALA A 19 -0.86 0.07 6.86
C ALA A 19 0.24 -0.97 6.57
N GLY A 20 -0.13 -2.25 6.46
CA GLY A 20 0.79 -3.31 6.03
C GLY A 20 1.30 -3.10 4.60
N LEU A 21 0.40 -2.80 3.65
CA LEU A 21 0.75 -2.63 2.23
C LEU A 21 1.68 -1.44 1.96
N PHE A 22 1.62 -0.37 2.77
CA PHE A 22 2.57 0.75 2.71
C PHE A 22 3.91 0.45 3.38
N TYR A 23 3.89 -0.33 4.46
CA TYR A 23 5.10 -0.57 5.25
C TYR A 23 5.95 -1.70 4.65
N MET A 24 5.32 -2.70 4.04
CA MET A 24 5.99 -3.89 3.53
C MET A 24 6.98 -3.59 2.37
N PRO A 25 6.61 -2.89 1.28
CA PRO A 25 7.57 -2.52 0.23
C PRO A 25 8.72 -1.66 0.76
N ARG A 26 8.44 -0.80 1.75
CA ARG A 26 9.45 0.05 2.37
C ARG A 26 10.48 -0.74 3.15
N LEU A 27 10.08 -1.81 3.83
CA LEU A 27 11.00 -2.76 4.44
C LEU A 27 11.88 -3.44 3.37
N PHE A 28 11.31 -3.83 2.23
CA PHE A 28 12.10 -4.43 1.14
C PHE A 28 13.17 -3.50 0.59
N VAL A 29 12.88 -2.19 0.48
CA VAL A 29 13.87 -1.18 0.10
C VAL A 29 15.05 -1.20 1.09
N TYR A 30 14.77 -1.11 2.39
CA TYR A 30 15.81 -1.09 3.41
C TYR A 30 16.60 -2.39 3.49
N HIS A 31 15.93 -3.52 3.29
CA HIS A 31 16.56 -4.83 3.23
C HIS A 31 17.52 -4.93 2.03
N THR A 32 17.09 -4.45 0.86
CA THR A 32 17.92 -4.43 -0.35
C THR A 32 19.11 -3.46 -0.18
N ASP A 33 18.89 -2.28 0.38
CA ASP A 33 19.95 -1.30 0.67
C ASP A 33 20.97 -1.86 1.68
N ALA A 34 20.53 -2.68 2.65
CA ALA A 34 21.42 -3.30 3.62
C ALA A 34 22.39 -4.33 3.01
N GLN A 35 22.09 -4.89 1.83
CA GLN A 35 23.00 -5.80 1.13
C GLN A 35 24.26 -5.11 0.61
N GLN A 36 24.26 -3.78 0.49
CA GLN A 36 25.40 -2.98 0.03
C GLN A 36 26.35 -2.58 1.17
N LYS A 37 26.03 -2.94 2.42
CA LYS A 37 26.83 -2.65 3.61
C LYS A 37 27.92 -3.71 3.81
N GLY A 38 28.87 -3.44 4.70
CA GLY A 38 29.90 -4.40 5.11
C GLY A 38 29.29 -5.66 5.73
N ASP A 39 30.02 -6.79 5.67
CA ASP A 39 29.48 -8.12 5.98
C ASP A 39 28.80 -8.23 7.36
N VAL A 40 29.40 -7.64 8.40
CA VAL A 40 28.85 -7.67 9.77
C VAL A 40 27.52 -6.90 9.86
N GLU A 41 27.44 -5.71 9.28
CA GLU A 41 26.20 -4.91 9.29
C GLU A 41 25.11 -5.57 8.44
N ARG A 42 25.48 -6.12 7.28
CA ARG A 42 24.55 -6.82 6.39
C ARG A 42 23.85 -7.96 7.12
N ASP A 43 24.62 -8.81 7.82
CA ASP A 43 24.07 -10.00 8.47
C ASP A 43 23.13 -9.65 9.63
N ILE A 44 23.47 -8.63 10.43
CA ILE A 44 22.62 -8.15 11.53
C ILE A 44 21.31 -7.58 10.98
N LEU A 45 21.40 -6.68 9.99
CA LEU A 45 20.24 -6.01 9.42
C LEU A 45 19.32 -6.99 8.67
N THR A 46 19.90 -7.92 7.91
CA THR A 46 19.15 -8.96 7.19
C THR A 46 18.30 -9.80 8.16
N LYS A 47 18.87 -10.22 9.29
CA LYS A 47 18.13 -10.99 10.32
C LYS A 47 16.98 -10.19 10.90
N GLU A 48 17.20 -8.93 11.24
CA GLU A 48 16.15 -8.05 11.78
C GLU A 48 15.04 -7.80 10.75
N TYR A 49 15.39 -7.47 9.50
CA TYR A 49 14.38 -7.25 8.45
C TYR A 49 13.55 -8.50 8.18
N LEU A 50 14.17 -9.67 8.03
CA LEU A 50 13.44 -10.92 7.85
C LEU A 50 12.43 -11.19 8.98
N ARG A 51 12.81 -10.88 10.23
CA ARG A 51 11.93 -11.00 11.39
C ARG A 51 10.76 -10.03 11.32
N THR A 52 11.02 -8.75 11.10
CA THR A 52 9.98 -7.71 11.01
C THR A 52 9.03 -7.96 9.84
N GLU A 53 9.57 -8.31 8.67
CA GLU A 53 8.80 -8.63 7.48
C GLU A 53 7.88 -9.84 7.70
N LYS A 54 8.38 -10.89 8.36
CA LYS A 54 7.58 -12.08 8.69
C LYS A 54 6.45 -11.74 9.67
N LEU A 55 6.75 -10.98 10.73
CA LEU A 55 5.76 -10.57 11.72
C LEU A 55 4.68 -9.69 11.07
N LEU A 56 5.06 -8.66 10.32
CA LEU A 56 4.12 -7.77 9.63
C LEU A 56 3.22 -8.55 8.68
N TRP A 57 3.79 -9.43 7.85
CA TRP A 57 3.05 -10.20 6.87
C TRP A 57 2.04 -11.15 7.52
N ASN A 58 2.49 -11.95 8.50
CA ASN A 58 1.68 -13.01 9.10
C ASN A 58 0.71 -12.51 10.17
N ALA A 59 1.12 -11.55 11.00
CA ALA A 59 0.33 -11.10 12.14
C ALA A 59 -0.64 -9.98 11.80
N ILE A 60 -0.29 -9.10 10.86
CA ILE A 60 -1.08 -7.89 10.58
C ILE A 60 -1.67 -7.97 9.18
N MET A 61 -0.84 -8.06 8.15
CA MET A 61 -1.29 -7.82 6.78
C MET A 61 -2.19 -8.92 6.22
N THR A 62 -1.82 -10.19 6.40
CA THR A 62 -2.62 -11.33 5.90
C THR A 62 -3.95 -11.47 6.65
N PRO A 63 -4.00 -11.41 8.00
CA PRO A 63 -5.28 -11.46 8.72
C PRO A 63 -6.18 -10.27 8.40
N ALA A 64 -5.63 -9.06 8.34
CA ALA A 64 -6.40 -7.87 8.00
C ALA A 64 -6.98 -7.94 6.58
N CYS A 65 -6.21 -8.46 5.61
CA CYS A 65 -6.70 -8.71 4.24
C CYS A 65 -7.95 -9.61 4.27
N TRP A 66 -7.84 -10.81 4.84
CA TRP A 66 -8.94 -11.77 4.87
C TRP A 66 -10.15 -11.27 5.64
N LEU A 67 -9.94 -10.61 6.79
CA LEU A 67 -11.02 -10.05 7.58
C LEU A 67 -11.72 -8.90 6.84
N SER A 68 -10.96 -8.04 6.15
CA SER A 68 -11.55 -6.96 5.35
C SER A 68 -12.43 -7.50 4.22
N LEU A 69 -12.00 -8.57 3.53
CA LEU A 69 -12.79 -9.25 2.50
C LEU A 69 -14.02 -9.93 3.08
N LEU A 70 -13.88 -10.60 4.23
CA LEU A 70 -14.98 -11.28 4.90
C LEU A 70 -16.09 -10.28 5.26
N PHE A 71 -15.75 -9.19 5.95
CA PHE A 71 -16.74 -8.18 6.32
C PHE A 71 -17.30 -7.43 5.10
N GLY A 72 -16.48 -7.20 4.08
CA GLY A 72 -16.93 -6.65 2.80
C GLY A 72 -17.96 -7.54 2.11
N GLY A 73 -17.70 -8.85 2.10
CA GLY A 73 -18.60 -9.88 1.56
C GLY A 73 -19.90 -10.00 2.35
N ILE A 74 -19.83 -9.99 3.68
CA ILE A 74 -21.02 -9.99 4.55
C ILE A 74 -21.89 -8.77 4.26
N MET A 75 -21.30 -7.58 4.13
CA MET A 75 -22.05 -6.37 3.78
C MET A 75 -22.73 -6.46 2.41
N LEU A 76 -22.05 -7.04 1.41
CA LEU A 76 -22.64 -7.26 0.08
C LEU A 76 -23.77 -8.29 0.11
N TYR A 77 -23.63 -9.35 0.89
CA TYR A 77 -24.70 -10.34 1.10
C TYR A 77 -25.93 -9.72 1.77
N MET A 78 -25.75 -8.82 2.74
CA MET A 78 -26.85 -8.09 3.39
C MET A 78 -27.48 -7.01 2.49
N SER A 79 -26.81 -6.57 1.43
CA SER A 79 -27.27 -5.49 0.54
C SER A 79 -26.92 -5.80 -0.92
N PRO A 80 -27.54 -6.84 -1.51
CA PRO A 80 -27.17 -7.33 -2.84
C PRO A 80 -27.45 -6.31 -3.95
N HIS A 81 -28.36 -5.35 -3.71
CA HIS A 81 -28.66 -4.27 -4.66
C HIS A 81 -27.40 -3.48 -5.09
N TRP A 82 -26.37 -3.43 -4.23
CA TRP A 82 -25.14 -2.71 -4.53
C TRP A 82 -24.36 -3.30 -5.71
N LEU A 83 -24.50 -4.60 -5.99
CA LEU A 83 -23.80 -5.26 -7.11
C LEU A 83 -24.27 -4.78 -8.49
N TYR A 84 -25.48 -4.21 -8.56
CA TYR A 84 -26.02 -3.61 -9.79
C TYR A 84 -25.52 -2.18 -10.03
N GLN A 85 -24.83 -1.57 -9.07
CA GLN A 85 -24.33 -0.20 -9.19
C GLN A 85 -22.91 -0.22 -9.80
N GLY A 86 -22.69 0.55 -10.87
CA GLY A 86 -21.42 0.56 -11.61
C GLY A 86 -20.19 0.89 -10.75
N TRP A 87 -20.33 1.82 -9.78
CA TRP A 87 -19.25 2.15 -8.86
C TRP A 87 -18.84 0.97 -7.96
N MET A 88 -19.77 0.08 -7.61
CA MET A 88 -19.47 -1.10 -6.79
C MET A 88 -18.71 -2.16 -7.60
N GLN A 89 -19.12 -2.38 -8.86
CA GLN A 89 -18.40 -3.30 -9.76
C GLN A 89 -16.98 -2.82 -9.99
N LEU A 90 -16.80 -1.50 -10.22
CA LEU A 90 -15.48 -0.90 -10.34
C LEU A 90 -14.67 -1.02 -9.04
N LYS A 91 -15.31 -0.85 -7.87
CA LYS A 91 -14.65 -1.04 -6.57
C LYS A 91 -14.14 -2.48 -6.42
N LEU A 92 -14.95 -3.46 -6.79
CA LEU A 92 -14.55 -4.87 -6.74
C LEU A 92 -13.38 -5.16 -7.70
N ALA A 93 -13.34 -4.52 -8.87
CA ALA A 93 -12.20 -4.61 -9.78
C ALA A 93 -10.92 -4.04 -9.13
N PHE A 94 -10.99 -2.89 -8.45
CA PHE A 94 -9.85 -2.35 -7.71
C PHE A 94 -9.44 -3.25 -6.54
N VAL A 95 -10.39 -3.84 -5.80
CA VAL A 95 -10.08 -4.79 -4.72
C VAL A 95 -9.40 -6.04 -5.27
N ALA A 96 -9.83 -6.56 -6.43
CA ALA A 96 -9.17 -7.66 -7.10
C ALA A 96 -7.73 -7.30 -7.53
N GLY A 97 -7.52 -6.09 -8.06
CA GLY A 97 -6.19 -5.55 -8.33
C GLY A 97 -5.32 -5.42 -7.08
N LEU A 98 -5.90 -4.97 -5.97
CA LEU A 98 -5.22 -4.87 -4.67
C LEU A 98 -4.83 -6.25 -4.11
N LEU A 99 -5.66 -7.27 -4.32
CA LEU A 99 -5.33 -8.65 -3.98
C LEU A 99 -4.18 -9.18 -4.85
N ALA A 100 -4.20 -8.92 -6.15
CA ALA A 100 -3.08 -9.27 -7.03
C ALA A 100 -1.78 -8.61 -6.55
N TYR A 101 -1.84 -7.32 -6.18
CA TYR A 101 -0.71 -6.60 -5.57
C TYR A 101 -0.26 -7.23 -4.24
N HIS A 102 -1.19 -7.61 -3.37
CA HIS A 102 -0.88 -8.31 -2.13
C HIS A 102 -0.14 -9.64 -2.40
N PHE A 103 -0.65 -10.50 -3.28
CA PHE A 103 0.01 -11.76 -3.62
C PHE A 103 1.35 -11.57 -4.35
N PHE A 104 1.49 -10.54 -5.18
CA PHE A 104 2.79 -10.20 -5.77
C PHE A 104 3.80 -9.76 -4.71
N THR A 105 3.36 -9.01 -3.71
CA THR A 105 4.18 -8.64 -2.54
C THR A 105 4.62 -9.88 -1.75
N LEU A 106 3.76 -10.90 -1.62
CA LEU A 106 4.15 -12.20 -1.04
C LEU A 106 5.24 -12.89 -1.86
N LYS A 107 5.17 -12.81 -3.19
CA LYS A 107 6.19 -13.38 -4.07
C LYS A 107 7.54 -12.71 -3.85
N ILE A 108 7.59 -11.38 -3.81
CA ILE A 108 8.81 -10.62 -3.50
C ILE A 108 9.35 -11.02 -2.12
N LEU A 109 8.49 -11.11 -1.11
CA LEU A 109 8.87 -11.54 0.24
C LEU A 109 9.53 -12.93 0.25
N LYS A 110 9.00 -13.88 -0.52
CA LYS A 110 9.57 -15.23 -0.64
C LYS A 110 10.93 -15.20 -1.36
N GLU A 111 11.09 -14.37 -2.38
CA GLU A 111 12.36 -14.20 -3.09
C GLU A 111 13.44 -13.59 -2.17
N ILE A 112 13.11 -12.53 -1.43
CA ILE A 112 14.01 -11.89 -0.46
C ILE A 112 14.44 -12.87 0.63
N ARG A 113 13.52 -13.70 1.15
CA ARG A 113 13.85 -14.77 2.13
C ARG A 113 14.83 -15.81 1.60
N GLN A 114 14.91 -15.98 0.28
CA GLN A 114 15.86 -16.86 -0.39
C GLN A 114 17.17 -16.13 -0.77
N ASN A 115 17.41 -14.94 -0.25
CA ASN A 115 18.51 -14.04 -0.62
C ASN A 115 18.52 -13.69 -2.12
N LYS A 116 17.36 -13.69 -2.79
CA LYS A 116 17.22 -13.30 -4.19
C LYS A 116 16.66 -11.88 -4.28
N PHE A 117 17.54 -10.92 -4.52
CA PHE A 117 17.19 -9.51 -4.67
C PHE A 117 17.01 -9.17 -6.16
N ARG A 118 15.81 -9.45 -6.69
CA ARG A 118 15.49 -9.21 -8.11
C ARG A 118 15.27 -7.71 -8.43
N PHE A 119 14.77 -6.95 -7.46
CA PHE A 119 14.37 -5.57 -7.67
C PHE A 119 15.37 -4.61 -7.03
N THR A 120 15.61 -3.49 -7.71
CA THR A 120 16.43 -2.41 -7.16
C THR A 120 15.64 -1.58 -6.14
N SER A 121 16.36 -0.88 -5.27
CA SER A 121 15.78 0.01 -4.26
C SER A 121 14.87 1.09 -4.86
N LEU A 122 15.19 1.60 -6.05
CA LEU A 122 14.33 2.55 -6.77
C LEU A 122 13.05 1.89 -7.28
N GLN A 123 13.14 0.68 -7.85
CA GLN A 123 11.96 -0.07 -8.30
C GLN A 123 11.02 -0.40 -7.15
N LEU A 124 11.55 -0.77 -5.98
CA LEU A 124 10.76 -1.06 -4.79
C LEU A 124 10.09 0.20 -4.20
N ARG A 125 10.74 1.37 -4.30
CA ARG A 125 10.13 2.66 -3.95
C ARG A 125 8.97 3.02 -4.89
N LEU A 126 9.16 2.85 -6.19
CA LEU A 126 8.09 3.02 -7.18
C LEU A 126 6.94 2.04 -6.95
N TYR A 127 7.27 0.79 -6.61
CA TYR A 127 6.27 -0.24 -6.29
C TYR A 127 5.42 0.16 -5.07
N ASN A 128 6.00 0.82 -4.06
CA ASN A 128 5.25 1.34 -2.92
C ASN A 128 4.17 2.36 -3.31
N GLU A 129 4.43 3.20 -4.32
CA GLU A 129 3.46 4.21 -4.77
C GLU A 129 2.21 3.59 -5.39
N VAL A 130 2.29 2.35 -5.90
CA VAL A 130 1.14 1.62 -6.43
C VAL A 130 0.07 1.44 -5.35
N ALA A 131 0.46 1.14 -4.11
CA ALA A 131 -0.48 1.06 -2.98
C ALA A 131 -1.18 2.41 -2.72
N THR A 132 -0.47 3.52 -2.89
CA THR A 132 -1.02 4.88 -2.71
C THR A 132 -2.09 5.16 -3.78
N ILE A 133 -1.82 4.79 -5.02
CA ILE A 133 -2.76 4.95 -6.14
C ILE A 133 -4.05 4.17 -5.86
N PHE A 134 -3.95 2.91 -5.43
CA PHE A 134 -5.12 2.11 -5.06
C PHE A 134 -5.93 2.75 -3.92
N LEU A 135 -5.26 3.23 -2.86
CA LEU A 135 -5.95 3.89 -1.74
C LEU A 135 -6.80 5.06 -2.23
N PHE A 136 -6.21 5.96 -3.01
CA PHE A 136 -6.92 7.15 -3.50
C PHE A 136 -8.05 6.77 -4.46
N ALA A 137 -7.80 5.88 -5.43
CA ALA A 137 -8.82 5.42 -6.36
C ALA A 137 -10.03 4.82 -5.62
N ILE A 138 -9.79 3.94 -4.64
CA ILE A 138 -10.86 3.27 -3.88
C ILE A 138 -11.61 4.26 -2.98
N VAL A 139 -10.92 5.17 -2.28
CA VAL A 139 -11.58 6.14 -1.39
C VAL A 139 -12.46 7.11 -2.18
N PHE A 140 -11.94 7.70 -3.26
CA PHE A 140 -12.73 8.60 -4.11
C PHE A 140 -13.94 7.89 -4.71
N LEU A 141 -13.76 6.66 -5.21
CA LEU A 141 -14.84 5.86 -5.76
C LEU A 141 -15.94 5.56 -4.73
N VAL A 142 -15.58 5.23 -3.49
CA VAL A 142 -16.54 4.91 -2.42
C VAL A 142 -17.28 6.15 -1.91
N VAL A 143 -16.60 7.29 -1.82
CA VAL A 143 -17.17 8.53 -1.29
C VAL A 143 -18.07 9.20 -2.33
N LEU A 144 -17.60 9.31 -3.58
CA LEU A 144 -18.33 9.98 -4.66
C LEU A 144 -19.37 9.07 -5.32
N LYS A 145 -19.26 7.74 -5.14
CA LYS A 145 -20.17 6.73 -5.70
C LYS A 145 -20.40 6.89 -7.20
N ASN A 146 -19.38 7.37 -7.91
CA ASN A 146 -19.42 7.66 -9.33
C ASN A 146 -18.25 6.95 -10.03
N THR A 147 -18.54 6.38 -11.21
CA THR A 147 -17.60 5.57 -11.98
C THR A 147 -16.47 6.39 -12.61
N MET A 148 -16.60 7.72 -12.72
CA MET A 148 -15.59 8.58 -13.38
C MET A 148 -14.76 9.45 -12.43
N ASP A 149 -15.28 9.75 -11.23
CA ASP A 149 -14.64 10.74 -10.36
C ASP A 149 -13.35 10.25 -9.68
N TRP A 150 -13.10 8.94 -9.68
CA TRP A 150 -11.81 8.40 -9.25
C TRP A 150 -10.64 8.89 -10.12
N ILE A 151 -10.88 9.19 -11.41
CA ILE A 151 -9.87 9.73 -12.33
C ILE A 151 -9.42 11.10 -11.86
N TRP A 152 -10.37 11.98 -11.52
CA TRP A 152 -10.09 13.30 -10.95
C TRP A 152 -9.39 13.20 -9.60
N GLY A 153 -9.75 12.23 -8.77
CA GLY A 153 -9.05 11.94 -7.51
C GLY A 153 -7.58 11.55 -7.72
N VAL A 154 -7.30 10.67 -8.70
CA VAL A 154 -5.93 10.27 -9.05
C VAL A 154 -5.14 11.43 -9.66
N ILE A 155 -5.73 12.20 -10.57
CA ILE A 155 -5.11 13.41 -11.14
C ILE A 155 -4.78 14.41 -10.03
N GLY A 156 -5.72 14.63 -9.09
CA GLY A 156 -5.51 15.48 -7.92
C GLY A 156 -4.35 15.02 -7.05
N LEU A 157 -4.21 13.70 -6.82
CA LEU A 157 -3.06 13.15 -6.11
C LEU A 157 -1.75 13.39 -6.85
N VAL A 158 -1.69 13.16 -8.17
CA VAL A 158 -0.48 13.39 -8.94
C VAL A 158 -0.05 14.85 -8.87
N ILE A 159 -1.01 15.78 -9.02
CA ILE A 159 -0.76 17.22 -8.87
C ILE A 159 -0.27 17.55 -7.45
N PHE A 160 -0.90 16.98 -6.42
CA PHE A 160 -0.50 17.20 -5.03
C PHE A 160 0.90 16.68 -4.73
N ALA A 161 1.23 15.47 -5.19
CA ALA A 161 2.55 14.87 -5.05
C ALA A 161 3.63 15.69 -5.77
N ILE A 162 3.35 16.15 -6.99
CA ILE A 162 4.24 17.05 -7.75
C ILE A 162 4.45 18.37 -7.00
N THR A 163 3.39 18.93 -6.41
CA THR A 163 3.44 20.18 -5.66
C THR A 163 4.32 20.03 -4.41
N ILE A 164 4.11 18.98 -3.62
CA ILE A 164 4.96 18.69 -2.45
C ILE A 164 6.41 18.47 -2.87
N MET A 165 6.67 17.65 -3.88
CA MET A 165 8.04 17.39 -4.33
C MET A 165 8.73 18.66 -4.84
N SER A 166 7.99 19.54 -5.51
CA SER A 166 8.50 20.84 -5.97
C SER A 166 8.82 21.75 -4.78
N ALA A 167 7.94 21.81 -3.78
CA ALA A 167 8.18 22.56 -2.54
C ALA A 167 9.42 22.04 -1.78
N VAL A 168 9.55 20.72 -1.63
CA VAL A 168 10.71 20.09 -0.97
C VAL A 168 12.00 20.38 -1.74
N ARG A 169 11.98 20.27 -3.07
CA ARG A 169 13.14 20.62 -3.92
C ARG A 169 13.51 22.09 -3.79
N MET A 170 12.53 22.99 -3.70
CA MET A 170 12.75 24.42 -3.50
C MET A 170 13.41 24.70 -2.15
N VAL A 171 12.90 24.12 -1.07
CA VAL A 171 13.48 24.25 0.28
C VAL A 171 14.92 23.72 0.30
N LYS A 172 15.18 22.58 -0.34
CA LYS A 172 16.53 22.01 -0.43
C LYS A 172 17.49 22.95 -1.17
N ARG A 173 17.07 23.50 -2.32
CA ARG A 173 17.88 24.49 -3.09
C ARG A 173 18.17 25.76 -2.29
N ILE A 174 17.21 26.26 -1.52
CA ILE A 174 17.41 27.44 -0.65
C ILE A 174 18.43 27.13 0.45
N ARG A 175 18.34 25.95 1.08
CA ARG A 175 19.29 25.52 2.12
C ARG A 175 20.71 25.36 1.59
N GLU A 176 20.88 24.80 0.39
CA GLU A 176 22.18 24.63 -0.26
C GLU A 176 22.82 25.96 -0.71
N LYS A 177 22.00 26.95 -1.13
CA LYS A 177 22.50 28.30 -1.41
C LYS A 177 22.99 29.01 -0.14
N LYS A 178 22.30 28.84 0.98
CA LYS A 178 22.65 29.48 2.25
C LYS A 178 23.89 28.88 2.92
N SER A 179 24.27 27.65 2.60
CA SER A 179 25.52 27.03 3.11
C SER A 179 26.75 27.30 2.24
N ARG A 180 26.60 27.95 1.08
CA ARG A 180 27.68 28.35 0.17
C ARG A 180 27.99 29.85 0.22
N SER A 181 27.21 30.61 0.99
CA SER A 181 27.41 32.02 1.35
C SER A 181 27.97 32.10 2.76
#